data_AF-A0A527GKQ9-F1
#
_entry.id   AF-A0A527GKQ9-F1
#
_cell.length_a   1.000
_cell.length_b   1.000
_cell.length_c   1.000
_cell.angle_alpha   90.00
_cell.angle_beta   90.00
_cell.angle_gamma   90.00
#
_symmetry.space_group_name_H-M   'P 1'
#
loop_
_entity.id
_entity.type
_entity.pdbx_description
1 polymer ?
#
loop_
_entity_poly.entity_id
_entity_poly.type
_entity_poly.pdbx_seq_one_letter_code
_entity_poly.pdbx_strand_id
1 'polypeptide(L)'
;RRARFTIDEVVKLTMDFYRRNYIEGLFLSSGVIRSPDETMGEMVEVARRLRLEEKFSGYIHLKTIPESSAELIEKAGLYADRLSINVELPTDEGVKRLAPEKKPETIRLSMARLRQKMEEKAEPTLKTKKRERFAPGGQSTQMIIGADKTSDDGILHTSARLYGSYHLRRVYYSAFSPIPDSSSSLPLLKPPLMREHRLYQADWLMRFYGFSQPEILAGSSDGMLDLAIDPKLAWALRNRGQFPVDINRADREALLRVPGLGTKVVAKILETRRHRRMRLEDVGRVCQSIAKLRPFIIAEGWSPGALTDKAGLRDKIAHSCEQLSLF
;
A
#
# COMPACT_ATOMS: atom_id res chain seq x y z
N ARG A 1 12.46 18.54 -29.27
CA ARG A 1 13.50 17.74 -28.57
C ARG A 1 13.14 17.73 -27.08
N ARG A 2 12.92 16.58 -26.44
CA ARG A 2 12.63 16.56 -24.98
C ARG A 2 13.91 16.90 -24.22
N ALA A 3 13.84 17.82 -23.26
CA ALA A 3 14.96 18.11 -22.35
C ALA A 3 15.22 16.89 -21.45
N ARG A 4 16.49 16.62 -21.15
CA ARG A 4 16.92 15.46 -20.35
C ARG A 4 17.99 15.90 -19.37
N PHE A 5 17.85 15.48 -18.11
CA PHE A 5 18.91 15.63 -17.13
C PHE A 5 20.04 14.63 -17.40
N THR A 6 21.27 15.11 -17.29
CA THR A 6 22.47 14.30 -17.15
C THR A 6 22.57 13.70 -15.73
N ILE A 7 23.40 12.68 -15.57
CA ILE A 7 23.67 12.06 -14.26
C ILE A 7 24.15 13.12 -13.26
N ASP A 8 25.08 13.98 -13.66
CA ASP A 8 25.62 15.06 -12.82
C ASP A 8 24.55 16.03 -12.34
N GLU A 9 23.64 16.44 -13.22
CA GLU A 9 22.55 17.35 -12.86
C GLU A 9 21.60 16.72 -11.84
N VAL A 10 21.26 15.43 -11.99
CA VAL A 10 20.39 14.74 -11.01
C VAL A 10 21.08 14.61 -9.65
N VAL A 11 22.36 14.22 -9.62
CA VAL A 11 23.13 14.10 -8.38
C VAL A 11 23.24 15.45 -7.68
N LYS A 12 23.64 16.49 -8.42
CA LYS A 12 23.77 17.85 -7.89
C LYS A 12 22.44 18.38 -7.35
N LEU A 13 21.36 18.27 -8.13
CA LEU A 13 20.03 18.71 -7.71
C LEU A 13 19.59 18.02 -6.42
N THR A 14 19.79 16.69 -6.34
CA THR A 14 19.43 15.91 -5.14
C THR A 14 20.19 16.41 -3.92
N MET A 15 21.50 16.62 -4.04
CA MET A 15 22.33 17.07 -2.93
C MET A 15 22.04 18.52 -2.52
N ASP A 16 21.70 19.40 -3.47
CA ASP A 16 21.32 20.78 -3.19
C ASP A 16 20.03 20.85 -2.38
N PHE A 17 19.03 20.02 -2.71
CA PHE A 17 17.78 19.94 -1.94
C PHE A 17 17.99 19.25 -0.58
N TYR A 18 18.80 18.21 -0.53
CA TYR A 18 19.08 17.47 0.71
C TYR A 18 19.82 18.33 1.73
N ARG A 19 20.89 19.03 1.32
CA ARG A 19 21.67 19.92 2.19
C ARG A 19 20.86 21.09 2.76
N ARG A 20 19.75 21.45 2.09
CA ARG A 20 18.80 22.49 2.53
C ARG A 20 17.63 21.93 3.35
N ASN A 21 17.64 20.63 3.67
CA ASN A 21 16.56 19.91 4.36
C ASN A 21 15.20 20.01 3.65
N TYR A 22 15.19 20.14 2.31
CA TYR A 22 13.96 20.16 1.52
C TYR A 22 13.47 18.75 1.19
N ILE A 23 14.36 17.77 1.21
CA ILE A 23 14.04 16.36 0.96
C ILE A 23 14.76 15.48 1.99
N GLU A 24 14.14 14.36 2.33
CA GLU A 24 14.76 13.25 3.07
C GLU A 24 15.07 12.06 2.16
N GLY A 25 14.77 12.17 0.87
CA GLY A 25 14.85 11.09 -0.10
C GLY A 25 14.44 11.51 -1.51
N LEU A 26 14.60 10.61 -2.46
CA LEU A 26 14.14 10.78 -3.84
C LEU A 26 13.52 9.51 -4.41
N PHE A 27 12.62 9.72 -5.37
CA PHE A 27 12.11 8.69 -6.25
C PHE A 27 12.75 8.86 -7.64
N LEU A 28 13.55 7.88 -8.06
CA LEU A 28 14.27 7.90 -9.32
C LEU A 28 13.53 7.03 -10.34
N SER A 29 13.09 7.64 -11.44
CA SER A 29 12.46 6.94 -12.56
C SER A 29 12.76 7.62 -13.88
N SER A 30 12.73 6.85 -14.97
CA SER A 30 12.88 7.37 -16.32
C SER A 30 11.99 6.59 -17.29
N GLY A 31 11.57 7.24 -18.38
CA GLY A 31 11.13 6.54 -19.58
C GLY A 31 12.34 5.89 -20.28
N VAL A 32 12.10 4.86 -21.10
CA VAL A 32 13.16 4.22 -21.91
C VAL A 32 13.53 5.16 -23.06
N ILE A 33 14.80 5.57 -23.14
CA ILE A 33 15.24 6.60 -24.11
C ILE A 33 16.04 6.00 -25.28
N ARG A 34 16.55 4.76 -25.16
CA ARG A 34 17.18 3.99 -26.27
C ARG A 34 17.01 2.50 -26.05
N SER A 35 17.53 2.00 -24.93
CA SER A 35 17.36 0.63 -24.48
C SER A 35 17.03 0.58 -22.99
N PRO A 36 16.39 -0.50 -22.50
CA PRO A 36 16.20 -0.74 -21.07
C PRO A 36 17.51 -0.71 -20.29
N ASP A 37 18.58 -1.31 -20.83
CA ASP A 37 19.88 -1.39 -20.15
C ASP A 37 20.59 -0.05 -20.04
N GLU A 38 20.61 0.74 -21.10
CA GLU A 38 21.27 2.05 -21.06
C GLU A 38 20.56 2.97 -20.06
N THR A 39 19.22 3.00 -20.13
CA THR A 39 18.42 3.84 -19.23
C THR A 39 18.56 3.39 -17.76
N MET A 40 18.55 2.07 -17.53
CA MET A 40 18.73 1.51 -16.18
C MET A 40 20.15 1.75 -15.66
N GLY A 41 21.17 1.65 -16.53
CA GLY A 41 22.56 1.94 -16.21
C GLY A 41 22.77 3.35 -15.69
N GLU A 42 22.17 4.35 -16.35
CA GLU A 42 22.23 5.73 -15.87
C GLU A 42 21.54 5.93 -14.51
N MET A 43 20.38 5.32 -14.29
CA MET A 43 19.69 5.39 -12.99
C MET A 43 20.50 4.71 -11.88
N VAL A 44 21.12 3.56 -12.17
CA VAL A 44 22.03 2.88 -11.25
C VAL A 44 23.23 3.75 -10.93
N GLU A 45 23.78 4.44 -11.92
CA GLU A 45 24.95 5.31 -11.74
C GLU A 45 24.62 6.52 -10.86
N VAL A 46 23.45 7.15 -11.03
CA VAL A 46 22.95 8.18 -10.11
C VAL A 46 22.90 7.64 -8.68
N ALA A 47 22.27 6.47 -8.47
CA ALA A 47 22.15 5.88 -7.14
C ALA A 47 23.53 5.52 -6.53
N ARG A 48 24.45 4.98 -7.35
CA ARG A 48 25.82 4.65 -6.94
C ARG A 48 26.56 5.91 -6.47
N ARG A 49 26.55 6.98 -7.26
CA ARG A 49 27.24 8.24 -6.93
C ARG A 49 26.67 8.89 -5.67
N LEU A 50 25.34 8.93 -5.55
CA LEU A 50 24.69 9.41 -4.33
C LEU A 50 25.15 8.63 -3.09
N ARG A 51 25.23 7.30 -3.16
CA ARG A 51 25.63 6.46 -2.03
C ARG A 51 27.12 6.50 -1.73
N LEU A 52 27.96 6.32 -2.74
CA LEU A 52 29.38 6.06 -2.56
C LEU A 52 30.22 7.34 -2.56
N GLU A 53 29.86 8.33 -3.35
CA GLU A 53 30.61 9.58 -3.53
C GLU A 53 30.06 10.69 -2.63
N GLU A 54 28.78 11.05 -2.79
CA GLU A 54 28.14 12.15 -2.06
C GLU A 54 27.73 11.80 -0.62
N LYS A 55 27.86 10.51 -0.22
CA LYS A 55 27.45 9.99 1.09
C LYS A 55 26.00 10.33 1.46
N PHE A 56 25.13 10.44 0.47
CA PHE A 56 23.70 10.67 0.66
C PHE A 56 23.13 9.56 1.51
N SER A 57 22.55 9.92 2.65
CA SER A 57 21.94 8.98 3.61
C SER A 57 20.40 8.98 3.55
N GLY A 58 19.81 9.84 2.72
CA GLY A 58 18.38 9.88 2.49
C GLY A 58 17.86 8.66 1.74
N TYR A 59 16.55 8.51 1.71
CA TYR A 59 15.85 7.37 1.11
C TYR A 59 15.92 7.40 -0.43
N ILE A 60 16.28 6.28 -1.06
CA ILE A 60 16.27 6.13 -2.53
C ILE A 60 15.24 5.06 -2.91
N HIS A 61 14.19 5.46 -3.61
CA HIS A 61 13.28 4.54 -4.30
C HIS A 61 13.58 4.59 -5.80
N LEU A 62 14.07 3.49 -6.36
CA LEU A 62 14.41 3.39 -7.78
C LEU A 62 13.39 2.52 -8.52
N LYS A 63 12.78 3.07 -9.57
CA LYS A 63 11.88 2.34 -10.47
C LYS A 63 12.69 1.55 -11.50
N THR A 64 12.71 0.23 -11.36
CA THR A 64 13.43 -0.65 -12.29
C THR A 64 12.69 -0.76 -13.61
N ILE A 65 13.43 -0.87 -14.70
CA ILE A 65 12.88 -1.05 -16.04
C ILE A 65 12.82 -2.56 -16.33
N PRO A 66 11.65 -3.10 -16.74
CA PRO A 66 11.57 -4.48 -17.20
C PRO A 66 12.56 -4.75 -18.34
N GLU A 67 13.04 -5.99 -18.47
CA GLU A 67 14.00 -6.41 -19.50
C GLU A 67 15.44 -5.88 -19.33
N SER A 68 15.70 -5.05 -18.31
CA SER A 68 17.09 -4.73 -17.94
C SER A 68 17.85 -5.97 -17.45
N SER A 69 19.16 -5.97 -17.68
CA SER A 69 20.07 -7.04 -17.31
C SER A 69 20.08 -7.29 -15.80
N ALA A 70 20.29 -8.56 -15.43
CA ALA A 70 20.31 -8.97 -14.03
C ALA A 70 21.39 -8.23 -13.21
N GLU A 71 22.53 -7.92 -13.83
CA GLU A 71 23.62 -7.17 -13.21
C GLU A 71 23.19 -5.74 -12.82
N LEU A 72 22.44 -5.06 -13.69
CA LEU A 72 21.94 -3.71 -13.41
C LEU A 72 20.90 -3.72 -12.29
N ILE A 73 20.01 -4.71 -12.27
CA ILE A 73 19.03 -4.87 -11.19
C ILE A 73 19.73 -5.17 -9.86
N GLU A 74 20.79 -5.99 -9.87
CA GLU A 74 21.58 -6.26 -8.67
C GLU A 74 22.27 -4.99 -8.15
N LYS A 75 22.95 -4.25 -9.02
CA LYS A 75 23.56 -2.96 -8.65
C LYS A 75 22.52 -1.97 -8.11
N ALA A 76 21.33 -1.91 -8.71
CA ALA A 76 20.24 -1.07 -8.21
C ALA A 76 19.85 -1.44 -6.78
N GLY A 77 19.76 -2.73 -6.46
CA GLY A 77 19.42 -3.20 -5.13
C GLY A 77 20.49 -2.89 -4.08
N LEU A 78 21.77 -2.84 -4.45
CA LEU A 78 22.85 -2.46 -3.53
C LEU A 78 22.79 -0.98 -3.13
N TYR A 79 22.36 -0.11 -4.04
CA TYR A 79 22.40 1.35 -3.83
C TYR A 79 21.05 1.96 -3.42
N ALA A 80 19.93 1.39 -3.85
CA ALA A 80 18.60 1.86 -3.51
C ALA A 80 18.08 1.25 -2.19
N ASP A 81 17.17 1.96 -1.52
CA ASP A 81 16.44 1.42 -0.37
C ASP A 81 15.23 0.61 -0.81
N ARG A 82 14.55 1.03 -1.87
CA ARG A 82 13.39 0.33 -2.43
C ARG A 82 13.50 0.26 -3.94
N LEU A 83 13.10 -0.88 -4.47
CA LEU A 83 12.94 -1.09 -5.91
C LEU A 83 11.45 -1.17 -6.26
N SER A 84 11.07 -0.74 -7.46
CA SER A 84 9.69 -0.95 -7.93
C SER A 84 9.59 -1.27 -9.41
N ILE A 85 8.67 -2.18 -9.72
CA ILE A 85 8.28 -2.56 -11.08
C ILE A 85 6.79 -2.26 -11.20
N ASN A 86 6.37 -1.46 -12.16
CA ASN A 86 4.94 -1.18 -12.36
C ASN A 86 4.26 -2.35 -13.08
N VAL A 87 3.12 -2.80 -12.55
CA VAL A 87 2.21 -3.72 -13.25
C VAL A 87 1.22 -2.98 -14.16
N GLU A 88 1.06 -1.68 -13.96
CA GLU A 88 0.17 -0.74 -14.66
C GLU A 88 -1.32 -1.02 -14.48
N LEU A 89 -1.82 -2.22 -14.73
CA LEU A 89 -3.24 -2.54 -14.59
C LEU A 89 -3.47 -3.79 -13.74
N PRO A 90 -4.67 -3.94 -13.14
CA PRO A 90 -4.97 -5.08 -12.26
C PRO A 90 -5.07 -6.42 -13.01
N THR A 91 -5.36 -6.40 -14.30
CA THR A 91 -5.62 -7.60 -15.12
C THR A 91 -4.68 -7.65 -16.32
N ASP A 92 -4.26 -8.86 -16.69
CA ASP A 92 -3.41 -9.10 -17.86
C ASP A 92 -4.11 -8.66 -19.16
N GLU A 93 -5.42 -8.85 -19.25
CA GLU A 93 -6.25 -8.38 -20.36
C GLU A 93 -6.25 -6.85 -20.45
N GLY A 94 -6.39 -6.17 -19.29
CA GLY A 94 -6.28 -4.73 -19.20
C GLY A 94 -4.93 -4.23 -19.71
N VAL A 95 -3.83 -4.84 -19.26
CA VAL A 95 -2.47 -4.50 -19.73
C VAL A 95 -2.35 -4.70 -21.24
N LYS A 96 -2.72 -5.88 -21.77
CA LYS A 96 -2.62 -6.16 -23.21
C LYS A 96 -3.43 -5.18 -24.07
N ARG A 97 -4.57 -4.71 -23.57
CA ARG A 97 -5.45 -3.78 -24.30
C ARG A 97 -4.98 -2.34 -24.21
N LEU A 98 -4.57 -1.87 -23.03
CA LEU A 98 -4.35 -0.44 -22.75
C LEU A 98 -2.87 -0.06 -22.65
N ALA A 99 -1.97 -1.04 -22.52
CA ALA A 99 -0.52 -0.87 -22.50
C ALA A 99 0.17 -2.02 -23.28
N PRO A 100 -0.13 -2.19 -24.59
CA PRO A 100 0.33 -3.32 -25.40
C PRO A 100 1.87 -3.40 -25.53
N GLU A 101 2.58 -2.30 -25.27
CA GLU A 101 4.04 -2.26 -25.19
C GLU A 101 4.59 -3.02 -23.97
N LYS A 102 3.73 -3.41 -23.03
CA LYS A 102 4.09 -4.15 -21.83
C LYS A 102 3.60 -5.59 -21.86
N LYS A 103 4.48 -6.49 -21.42
CA LYS A 103 4.20 -7.92 -21.29
C LYS A 103 4.00 -8.29 -19.82
N PRO A 104 2.77 -8.66 -19.39
CA PRO A 104 2.51 -9.06 -18.01
C PRO A 104 3.43 -10.17 -17.50
N GLU A 105 3.75 -11.14 -18.36
CA GLU A 105 4.67 -12.24 -18.08
C GLU A 105 6.09 -11.76 -17.75
N THR A 106 6.63 -10.82 -18.53
CA THR A 106 7.96 -10.24 -18.31
C THR A 106 8.02 -9.45 -17.01
N ILE A 107 6.96 -8.69 -16.71
CA ILE A 107 6.83 -7.93 -15.46
C ILE A 107 6.85 -8.87 -14.26
N ARG A 108 6.04 -9.94 -14.30
CA ARG A 108 5.98 -10.98 -13.26
C ARG A 108 7.32 -11.70 -13.07
N LEU A 109 7.98 -12.07 -14.16
CA LEU A 109 9.30 -12.70 -14.10
C LEU A 109 10.33 -11.77 -13.46
N SER A 110 10.28 -10.47 -13.77
CA SER A 110 11.17 -9.46 -13.19
C SER A 110 10.94 -9.33 -11.67
N MET A 111 9.69 -9.29 -11.21
CA MET A 111 9.36 -9.28 -9.77
C MET A 111 9.79 -10.57 -9.05
N ALA A 112 9.63 -11.73 -9.70
CA ALA A 112 10.07 -13.01 -9.17
C ALA A 112 11.60 -13.06 -8.98
N ARG A 113 12.36 -12.65 -10.00
CA ARG A 113 13.83 -12.57 -9.94
C ARG A 113 14.29 -11.61 -8.85
N LEU A 114 13.63 -10.46 -8.73
CA LEU A 114 13.94 -9.49 -7.68
C LEU A 114 13.66 -10.07 -6.28
N ARG A 115 12.55 -10.80 -6.09
CA ARG A 115 12.25 -11.51 -4.83
C ARG A 115 13.37 -12.49 -4.50
N GLN A 116 13.75 -13.34 -5.46
CA GLN A 116 14.80 -14.33 -5.27
C GLN A 116 16.14 -13.68 -4.87
N LYS A 117 16.51 -12.57 -5.52
CA LYS A 117 17.73 -11.82 -5.17
C LYS A 117 17.67 -11.20 -3.78
N MET A 118 16.52 -10.65 -3.38
CA MET A 118 16.34 -10.15 -2.02
C MET A 118 16.46 -11.26 -0.97
N GLU A 119 15.93 -12.46 -1.26
CA GLU A 119 16.03 -13.63 -0.38
C GLU A 119 17.49 -14.11 -0.26
N GLU A 120 18.20 -14.25 -1.39
CA GLU A 120 19.62 -14.57 -1.44
C GLU A 120 20.46 -13.61 -0.58
N LYS A 121 20.25 -12.30 -0.72
CA LYS A 121 21.02 -11.27 0.00
C LYS A 121 20.64 -11.13 1.48
N ALA A 122 19.48 -11.64 1.87
CA ALA A 122 19.03 -11.69 3.26
C ALA A 122 19.70 -12.83 4.05
N GLU A 123 20.32 -13.80 3.39
CA GLU A 123 21.10 -14.84 4.05
C GLU A 123 22.40 -14.26 4.62
N PRO A 124 22.76 -14.60 5.88
CA PRO A 124 24.05 -14.20 6.44
C PRO A 124 25.19 -14.81 5.63
N THR A 125 26.16 -13.98 5.23
CA THR A 125 27.35 -14.49 4.54
C THR A 125 28.13 -15.45 5.44
N LEU A 126 28.64 -16.54 4.86
CA LEU A 126 29.39 -17.56 5.61
C LEU A 126 30.62 -16.99 6.33
N LYS A 127 31.27 -15.97 5.74
CA LYS A 127 32.49 -15.35 6.27
C LYS A 127 32.22 -14.34 7.39
N THR A 128 31.30 -13.39 7.17
CA THR A 128 31.12 -12.27 8.12
C THR A 128 29.91 -12.45 9.04
N LYS A 129 29.05 -13.44 8.77
CA LYS A 129 27.74 -13.64 9.40
C LYS A 129 26.82 -12.41 9.32
N LYS A 130 27.15 -11.43 8.47
CA LYS A 130 26.33 -10.26 8.18
C LYS A 130 25.55 -10.47 6.89
N ARG A 131 24.36 -9.87 6.87
CA ARG A 131 23.51 -9.76 5.67
C ARG A 131 24.05 -8.66 4.77
N GLU A 132 23.98 -8.88 3.46
CA GLU A 132 24.32 -7.83 2.50
C GLU A 132 23.17 -6.83 2.41
N ARG A 133 23.49 -5.53 2.34
CA ARG A 133 22.45 -4.51 2.15
C ARG A 133 21.92 -4.64 0.73
N PHE A 134 20.65 -4.99 0.61
CA PHE A 134 19.97 -5.08 -0.67
C PHE A 134 18.51 -4.63 -0.53
N ALA A 135 18.17 -3.49 -1.12
CA ALA A 135 16.82 -2.90 -1.11
C ALA A 135 16.07 -3.13 0.22
N PRO A 136 16.57 -2.61 1.37
CA PRO A 136 16.01 -2.87 2.70
C PRO A 136 14.51 -2.50 2.85
N GLY A 137 14.04 -1.51 2.11
CA GLY A 137 12.64 -1.11 1.98
C GLY A 137 11.79 -2.01 1.09
N GLY A 138 12.39 -3.06 0.53
CA GLY A 138 11.83 -4.13 -0.29
C GLY A 138 11.44 -3.72 -1.70
N GLN A 139 10.59 -4.54 -2.33
CA GLN A 139 10.02 -4.24 -3.64
C GLN A 139 8.57 -3.76 -3.55
N SER A 140 8.17 -2.90 -4.49
CA SER A 140 6.81 -2.36 -4.58
C SER A 140 6.34 -2.28 -6.03
N THR A 141 5.05 -2.04 -6.22
CA THR A 141 4.46 -1.89 -7.56
C THR A 141 3.37 -0.82 -7.57
N GLN A 142 2.93 -0.44 -8.75
CA GLN A 142 1.84 0.50 -8.96
C GLN A 142 0.86 -0.03 -10.00
N MET A 143 -0.42 0.21 -9.75
CA MET A 143 -1.54 -0.04 -10.67
C MET A 143 -2.44 1.20 -10.79
N ILE A 144 -2.96 1.38 -11.99
CA ILE A 144 -3.91 2.42 -12.37
C ILE A 144 -5.31 1.85 -12.18
N ILE A 145 -6.16 2.61 -11.48
CA ILE A 145 -7.51 2.21 -11.11
C ILE A 145 -8.53 3.01 -11.90
N GLY A 146 -9.54 2.34 -12.43
CA GLY A 146 -10.63 2.96 -13.18
C GLY A 146 -10.32 3.25 -14.65
N ALA A 147 -9.21 2.72 -15.19
CA ALA A 147 -8.94 2.71 -16.62
C ALA A 147 -9.75 1.62 -17.37
N ASP A 148 -10.23 0.61 -16.65
CA ASP A 148 -11.11 -0.45 -17.16
C ASP A 148 -12.23 -0.78 -16.17
N LYS A 149 -13.02 -1.81 -16.49
CA LYS A 149 -14.16 -2.27 -15.70
C LYS A 149 -13.76 -3.19 -14.53
N THR A 150 -12.48 -3.26 -14.14
CA THR A 150 -12.06 -4.11 -13.02
C THR A 150 -12.73 -3.62 -11.73
N SER A 151 -13.43 -4.54 -11.05
CA SER A 151 -14.06 -4.30 -9.75
C SER A 151 -13.01 -4.16 -8.65
N ASP A 152 -13.40 -3.60 -7.50
CA ASP A 152 -12.51 -3.50 -6.35
C ASP A 152 -12.12 -4.90 -5.82
N ASP A 153 -13.02 -5.87 -5.96
CA ASP A 153 -12.75 -7.29 -5.71
C ASP A 153 -11.56 -7.80 -6.53
N GLY A 154 -11.61 -7.61 -7.86
CA GLY A 154 -10.54 -8.02 -8.77
C GLY A 154 -9.22 -7.30 -8.47
N ILE A 155 -9.28 -6.01 -8.13
CA ILE A 155 -8.10 -5.20 -7.77
C ILE A 155 -7.44 -5.73 -6.48
N LEU A 156 -8.23 -5.95 -5.44
CA LEU A 156 -7.74 -6.48 -4.16
C LEU A 156 -7.23 -7.92 -4.31
N HIS A 157 -7.87 -8.73 -5.16
CA HIS A 157 -7.43 -10.09 -5.44
C HIS A 157 -6.06 -10.09 -6.12
N THR A 158 -5.87 -9.24 -7.14
CA THR A 158 -4.55 -9.05 -7.75
C THR A 158 -3.53 -8.55 -6.73
N SER A 159 -3.91 -7.62 -5.85
CA SER A 159 -3.02 -7.11 -4.81
C SER A 159 -2.59 -8.21 -3.84
N ALA A 160 -3.53 -9.02 -3.34
CA ALA A 160 -3.25 -10.16 -2.47
C ALA A 160 -2.30 -11.17 -3.14
N ARG A 161 -2.53 -11.50 -4.42
CA ARG A 161 -1.63 -12.35 -5.21
C ARG A 161 -0.24 -11.74 -5.34
N LEU A 162 -0.13 -10.45 -5.62
CA LEU A 162 1.15 -9.76 -5.75
C LEU A 162 1.95 -9.79 -4.43
N TYR A 163 1.29 -9.57 -3.28
CA TYR A 163 1.92 -9.72 -1.98
C TYR A 163 2.40 -11.15 -1.71
N GLY A 164 1.55 -12.15 -1.95
CA GLY A 164 1.87 -13.55 -1.69
C GLY A 164 2.98 -14.09 -2.60
N SER A 165 2.89 -13.83 -3.90
CA SER A 165 3.83 -14.38 -4.89
C SER A 165 5.17 -13.65 -4.94
N TYR A 166 5.20 -12.34 -4.69
CA TYR A 166 6.41 -11.52 -4.88
C TYR A 166 6.94 -10.87 -3.59
N HIS A 167 6.31 -11.15 -2.43
CA HIS A 167 6.69 -10.55 -1.15
C HIS A 167 6.77 -9.01 -1.21
N LEU A 168 5.85 -8.39 -1.96
CA LEU A 168 5.82 -6.94 -2.09
C LEU A 168 5.66 -6.28 -0.71
N ARG A 169 6.32 -5.14 -0.53
CA ARG A 169 6.10 -4.30 0.65
C ARG A 169 4.94 -3.36 0.48
N ARG A 170 4.56 -3.01 -0.76
CA ARG A 170 3.47 -2.09 -1.05
C ARG A 170 2.99 -2.20 -2.50
N VAL A 171 1.68 -2.10 -2.68
CA VAL A 171 1.00 -1.78 -3.93
C VAL A 171 0.51 -0.33 -3.85
N TYR A 172 0.82 0.45 -4.88
CA TYR A 172 0.30 1.82 -5.04
C TYR A 172 -0.89 1.80 -6.01
N TYR A 173 -1.99 2.39 -5.59
CA TYR A 173 -3.17 2.63 -6.41
C TYR A 173 -3.14 4.09 -6.86
N SER A 174 -3.40 4.32 -8.15
CA SER A 174 -3.55 5.66 -8.71
C SER A 174 -4.82 5.70 -9.54
N ALA A 175 -5.74 6.59 -9.23
CA ALA A 175 -6.89 6.86 -10.10
C ALA A 175 -6.43 7.24 -11.51
N PHE A 176 -7.06 6.66 -12.53
CA PHE A 176 -6.88 7.08 -13.92
C PHE A 176 -7.28 8.55 -14.07
N SER A 177 -6.46 9.33 -14.77
CA SER A 177 -6.79 10.71 -15.11
C SER A 177 -6.70 10.85 -16.63
N PRO A 178 -7.82 11.12 -17.32
CA PRO A 178 -7.80 11.32 -18.77
C PRO A 178 -6.94 12.55 -19.12
N ILE A 179 -6.19 12.44 -20.20
CA ILE A 179 -5.44 13.55 -20.81
C ILE A 179 -6.20 13.94 -22.09
N PRO A 180 -6.29 15.24 -22.45
CA PRO A 180 -7.15 15.70 -23.56
C PRO A 180 -6.98 14.96 -24.90
N ASP A 181 -5.78 14.43 -25.19
CA ASP A 181 -5.45 13.69 -26.41
C ASP A 181 -5.37 12.15 -26.21
N SER A 182 -6.13 11.59 -25.25
CA SER A 182 -6.10 10.14 -24.99
C SER A 182 -6.90 9.34 -26.03
N SER A 183 -6.43 8.12 -26.34
CA SER A 183 -7.13 7.14 -27.20
C SER A 183 -8.61 6.99 -26.81
N SER A 184 -9.50 6.87 -27.80
CA SER A 184 -10.94 6.61 -27.62
C SER A 184 -11.26 5.32 -26.84
N SER A 185 -10.26 4.45 -26.63
CA SER A 185 -10.36 3.24 -25.83
C SER A 185 -10.31 3.48 -24.30
N LEU A 186 -9.97 4.70 -23.86
CA LEU A 186 -9.84 5.06 -22.45
C LEU A 186 -11.10 5.78 -21.95
N PRO A 187 -11.50 5.55 -20.68
CA PRO A 187 -12.71 6.18 -20.13
C PRO A 187 -12.56 7.70 -20.04
N LEU A 188 -13.59 8.42 -20.49
CA LEU A 188 -13.61 9.89 -20.45
C LEU A 188 -13.85 10.45 -19.03
N LEU A 189 -14.38 9.63 -18.12
CA LEU A 189 -14.74 10.04 -16.76
C LEU A 189 -13.65 9.63 -15.76
N LYS A 190 -13.19 10.61 -14.96
CA LYS A 190 -12.28 10.38 -13.84
C LYS A 190 -13.02 9.56 -12.76
N PRO A 191 -12.45 8.45 -12.26
CA PRO A 191 -13.07 7.70 -11.18
C PRO A 191 -13.13 8.56 -9.90
N PRO A 192 -14.10 8.32 -8.99
CA PRO A 192 -14.18 9.05 -7.73
C PRO A 192 -12.89 8.91 -6.93
N LEU A 193 -12.30 10.01 -6.47
CA LEU A 193 -11.07 9.99 -5.65
C LEU A 193 -11.22 9.13 -4.39
N MET A 194 -12.44 9.06 -3.85
CA MET A 194 -12.78 8.20 -2.72
C MET A 194 -12.54 6.72 -2.99
N ARG A 195 -12.67 6.25 -4.24
CA ARG A 195 -12.42 4.86 -4.61
C ARG A 195 -10.96 4.48 -4.37
N GLU A 196 -10.02 5.33 -4.77
CA GLU A 196 -8.58 5.12 -4.52
C GLU A 196 -8.30 5.05 -3.01
N HIS A 197 -8.89 5.96 -2.24
CA HIS A 197 -8.74 5.96 -0.78
C HIS A 197 -9.30 4.68 -0.14
N ARG A 198 -10.48 4.20 -0.59
CA ARG A 198 -11.07 2.94 -0.09
C ARG A 198 -10.21 1.73 -0.40
N LEU A 199 -9.60 1.67 -1.58
CA LEU A 199 -8.66 0.61 -1.93
C LEU A 199 -7.43 0.62 -1.01
N TYR A 200 -6.84 1.78 -0.71
CA TYR A 200 -5.76 1.87 0.27
C TYR A 200 -6.18 1.43 1.68
N GLN A 201 -7.41 1.74 2.10
CA GLN A 201 -7.93 1.28 3.38
C GLN A 201 -8.10 -0.24 3.41
N ALA A 202 -8.63 -0.84 2.34
CA ALA A 202 -8.78 -2.29 2.21
C ALA A 202 -7.42 -3.01 2.14
N ASP A 203 -6.46 -2.49 1.38
CA ASP A 203 -5.06 -2.97 1.36
C ASP A 203 -4.44 -2.98 2.75
N TRP A 204 -4.67 -1.91 3.51
CA TRP A 204 -4.18 -1.80 4.88
C TRP A 204 -4.78 -2.87 5.81
N LEU A 205 -6.06 -3.19 5.65
CA LEU A 205 -6.71 -4.29 6.39
C LEU A 205 -6.05 -5.64 6.07
N MET A 206 -5.78 -5.92 4.79
CA MET A 206 -5.11 -7.16 4.41
C MET A 206 -3.72 -7.27 5.03
N ARG A 207 -2.93 -6.19 4.98
CA ARG A 207 -1.52 -6.22 5.38
C ARG A 207 -1.28 -6.18 6.88
N PHE A 208 -2.13 -5.48 7.63
CA PHE A 208 -1.85 -5.20 9.04
C PHE A 208 -2.94 -5.71 10.00
N TYR A 209 -4.12 -6.07 9.49
CA TYR A 209 -5.25 -6.53 10.30
C TYR A 209 -5.59 -8.01 10.05
N GLY A 210 -4.90 -8.67 9.12
CA GLY A 210 -5.10 -10.09 8.81
C GLY A 210 -6.44 -10.37 8.13
N PHE A 211 -7.03 -9.38 7.45
CA PHE A 211 -8.19 -9.62 6.60
C PHE A 211 -7.78 -10.37 5.35
N SER A 212 -8.58 -11.34 4.92
CA SER A 212 -8.44 -11.90 3.57
C SER A 212 -9.19 -11.03 2.56
N GLN A 213 -8.80 -11.08 1.28
CA GLN A 213 -9.53 -10.36 0.24
C GLN A 213 -11.00 -10.80 0.12
N PRO A 214 -11.34 -12.10 0.07
CA PRO A 214 -12.73 -12.54 -0.03
C PRO A 214 -13.57 -12.06 1.15
N GLU A 215 -12.95 -11.95 2.32
CA GLU A 215 -13.60 -11.49 3.53
C GLU A 215 -13.98 -10.01 3.48
N ILE A 216 -13.12 -9.12 2.97
CA ILE A 216 -13.38 -7.67 2.95
C ILE A 216 -14.63 -7.34 2.13
N LEU A 217 -14.87 -8.08 1.05
CA LEU A 217 -15.99 -7.88 0.12
C LEU A 217 -17.10 -8.92 0.26
N ALA A 218 -16.99 -9.85 1.21
CA ALA A 218 -18.05 -10.82 1.49
C ALA A 218 -19.39 -10.11 1.74
N GLY A 219 -20.40 -10.46 0.94
CA GLY A 219 -21.73 -9.85 0.99
C GLY A 219 -21.87 -8.52 0.25
N SER A 220 -20.86 -8.07 -0.52
CA SER A 220 -21.03 -7.02 -1.53
C SER A 220 -21.79 -7.58 -2.73
N SER A 221 -22.74 -6.80 -3.27
CA SER A 221 -23.59 -7.22 -4.40
C SER A 221 -22.91 -7.06 -5.77
N ASP A 222 -21.92 -6.18 -5.88
CA ASP A 222 -21.31 -5.75 -7.15
C ASP A 222 -19.78 -5.88 -7.16
N GLY A 223 -19.18 -6.37 -6.07
CA GLY A 223 -17.72 -6.46 -5.93
C GLY A 223 -17.02 -5.10 -5.76
N MET A 224 -17.77 -4.05 -5.41
CA MET A 224 -17.25 -2.71 -5.17
C MET A 224 -17.20 -2.41 -3.66
N LEU A 225 -16.28 -1.52 -3.28
CA LEU A 225 -16.21 -1.00 -1.91
C LEU A 225 -17.24 0.12 -1.72
N ASP A 226 -17.84 0.19 -0.54
CA ASP A 226 -18.72 1.31 -0.16
C ASP A 226 -17.90 2.61 -0.11
N LEU A 227 -18.30 3.61 -0.88
CA LEU A 227 -17.60 4.90 -0.93
C LEU A 227 -17.94 5.78 0.28
N ALA A 228 -19.10 5.60 0.91
CA ALA A 228 -19.57 6.41 2.04
C ALA A 228 -18.91 6.02 3.37
N ILE A 229 -18.59 4.74 3.58
CA ILE A 229 -18.01 4.23 4.84
C ILE A 229 -16.72 3.45 4.60
N ASP A 230 -15.81 3.43 5.58
CA ASP A 230 -14.56 2.69 5.45
C ASP A 230 -14.79 1.17 5.38
N PRO A 231 -13.88 0.40 4.72
CA PRO A 231 -14.07 -1.03 4.52
C PRO A 231 -14.20 -1.85 5.81
N LYS A 232 -13.59 -1.40 6.92
CA LYS A 232 -13.64 -2.11 8.20
C LYS A 232 -15.02 -1.97 8.84
N LEU A 233 -15.56 -0.77 8.81
CA LEU A 233 -16.93 -0.51 9.25
C LEU A 233 -17.95 -1.22 8.34
N ALA A 234 -17.78 -1.14 7.03
CA ALA A 234 -18.65 -1.82 6.07
C ALA A 234 -18.70 -3.33 6.34
N TRP A 235 -17.54 -3.95 6.55
CA TRP A 235 -17.44 -5.35 6.94
C TRP A 235 -18.14 -5.64 8.27
N ALA A 236 -17.93 -4.80 9.29
CA ALA A 236 -18.52 -5.01 10.62
C ALA A 236 -20.06 -4.93 10.59
N LEU A 237 -20.62 -4.02 9.79
CA LEU A 237 -22.07 -3.88 9.62
C LEU A 237 -22.72 -5.05 8.87
N ARG A 238 -21.98 -5.73 7.99
CA ARG A 238 -22.43 -6.98 7.35
C ARG A 238 -22.28 -8.19 8.27
N ASN A 239 -21.37 -8.12 9.24
CA ASN A 239 -21.04 -9.19 10.18
C ASN A 239 -21.47 -8.87 11.62
N ARG A 240 -22.65 -8.26 11.81
CA ARG A 240 -23.14 -7.82 13.13
C ARG A 240 -23.14 -8.92 14.19
N GLY A 241 -23.38 -10.17 13.80
CA GLY A 241 -23.36 -11.33 14.71
C GLY A 241 -22.01 -11.62 15.37
N GLN A 242 -20.92 -11.02 14.90
CA GLN A 242 -19.59 -11.10 15.54
C GLN A 242 -19.38 -10.02 16.61
N PHE A 243 -20.36 -9.14 16.82
CA PHE A 243 -20.31 -8.05 17.77
C PHE A 243 -21.43 -8.20 18.81
N PRO A 244 -21.21 -7.71 20.04
CA PRO A 244 -20.03 -6.96 20.49
C PRO A 244 -18.85 -7.84 20.92
N VAL A 245 -17.64 -7.28 20.79
CA VAL A 245 -16.38 -7.92 21.20
C VAL A 245 -16.00 -7.48 22.61
N ASP A 246 -15.75 -8.41 23.53
CA ASP A 246 -15.26 -8.09 24.88
C ASP A 246 -13.76 -7.74 24.87
N ILE A 247 -13.42 -6.48 25.15
CA ILE A 247 -12.04 -5.99 25.12
C ILE A 247 -11.11 -6.73 26.10
N ASN A 248 -11.67 -7.26 27.19
CA ASN A 248 -10.91 -7.89 28.26
C ASN A 248 -10.66 -9.38 27.99
N ARG A 249 -11.41 -10.00 27.07
CA ARG A 249 -11.38 -11.45 26.82
C ARG A 249 -11.02 -11.83 25.39
N ALA A 250 -11.45 -11.06 24.40
CA ALA A 250 -11.29 -11.40 22.99
C ALA A 250 -9.82 -11.54 22.58
N ASP A 251 -9.53 -12.39 21.60
CA ASP A 251 -8.19 -12.50 21.04
C ASP A 251 -7.80 -11.25 20.23
N ARG A 252 -6.57 -11.24 19.72
CA ARG A 252 -6.04 -10.10 18.97
C ARG A 252 -6.80 -9.91 17.66
N GLU A 253 -7.14 -11.00 17.00
CA GLU A 253 -7.80 -11.04 15.70
C GLU A 253 -9.20 -10.42 15.78
N ALA A 254 -10.01 -10.82 16.76
CA ALA A 254 -11.34 -10.26 17.00
C ALA A 254 -11.27 -8.76 17.35
N LEU A 255 -10.31 -8.34 18.17
CA LEU A 255 -10.10 -6.91 18.46
C LEU A 255 -9.72 -6.12 17.21
N LEU A 256 -8.90 -6.70 16.34
CA LEU A 256 -8.57 -6.10 15.05
C LEU A 256 -9.78 -6.03 14.11
N ARG A 257 -10.89 -6.69 14.37
CA ARG A 257 -12.11 -6.57 13.56
C ARG A 257 -13.00 -5.40 13.98
N VAL A 258 -12.84 -4.90 15.20
CA VAL A 258 -13.63 -3.79 15.75
C VAL A 258 -13.36 -2.47 15.00
N PRO A 259 -14.37 -1.82 14.40
CA PRO A 259 -14.23 -0.51 13.77
C PRO A 259 -13.65 0.54 14.72
N GLY A 260 -12.66 1.32 14.26
CA GLY A 260 -11.99 2.34 15.07
C GLY A 260 -10.84 1.85 15.96
N LEU A 261 -10.65 0.52 16.14
CA LEU A 261 -9.43 0.00 16.78
C LEU A 261 -8.31 -0.14 15.76
N GLY A 262 -7.18 0.50 16.05
CA GLY A 262 -5.94 0.36 15.28
C GLY A 262 -4.99 -0.68 15.88
N THR A 263 -4.03 -1.18 15.10
CA THR A 263 -3.04 -2.19 15.56
C THR A 263 -2.28 -1.78 16.83
N LYS A 264 -1.86 -0.51 16.92
CA LYS A 264 -1.21 0.05 18.12
C LYS A 264 -2.14 0.07 19.33
N VAL A 265 -3.41 0.41 19.11
CA VAL A 265 -4.43 0.45 20.17
C VAL A 265 -4.72 -0.96 20.67
N VAL A 266 -4.88 -1.93 19.76
CA VAL A 266 -5.07 -3.35 20.11
C VAL A 266 -3.88 -3.86 20.92
N ALA A 267 -2.64 -3.56 20.51
CA ALA A 267 -1.46 -3.93 21.28
C ALA A 267 -1.51 -3.37 22.71
N LYS A 268 -1.85 -2.08 22.87
CA LYS A 268 -1.98 -1.44 24.17
C LYS A 268 -3.12 -2.02 25.02
N ILE A 269 -4.24 -2.41 24.42
CA ILE A 269 -5.34 -3.11 25.10
C ILE A 269 -4.86 -4.46 25.65
N LEU A 270 -4.19 -5.26 24.79
CA LEU A 270 -3.67 -6.58 25.15
C LEU A 270 -2.64 -6.52 26.27
N GLU A 271 -1.81 -5.49 26.28
CA GLU A 271 -0.83 -5.22 27.34
C GLU A 271 -1.53 -4.80 28.64
N THR A 272 -2.41 -3.80 28.57
CA THR A 272 -3.09 -3.22 29.74
C THR A 272 -3.94 -4.25 30.46
N ARG A 273 -4.66 -5.10 29.72
CA ARG A 273 -5.60 -6.07 30.31
C ARG A 273 -4.94 -7.19 31.11
N ARG A 274 -3.61 -7.35 31.01
CA ARG A 274 -2.83 -8.27 31.86
C ARG A 274 -2.73 -7.77 33.30
N HIS A 275 -2.83 -6.46 33.50
CA HIS A 275 -2.63 -5.81 34.79
C HIS A 275 -3.94 -5.35 35.43
N ARG A 276 -4.95 -5.01 34.63
CA ARG A 276 -6.27 -4.60 35.13
C ARG A 276 -7.37 -4.87 34.11
N ARG A 277 -8.61 -5.00 34.57
CA ARG A 277 -9.76 -4.95 33.66
C ARG A 277 -9.92 -3.53 33.14
N MET A 278 -10.10 -3.40 31.83
CA MET A 278 -10.30 -2.12 31.16
C MET A 278 -11.77 -1.74 31.18
N ARG A 279 -12.02 -0.49 31.59
CA ARG A 279 -13.31 0.20 31.48
C ARG A 279 -13.42 0.91 30.13
N LEU A 280 -14.63 1.35 29.77
CA LEU A 280 -14.83 2.12 28.54
C LEU A 280 -13.96 3.38 28.50
N GLU A 281 -13.84 4.08 29.64
CA GLU A 281 -12.98 5.27 29.79
C GLU A 281 -11.49 5.00 29.51
N ASP A 282 -10.99 3.82 29.88
CA ASP A 282 -9.61 3.42 29.59
C ASP A 282 -9.40 3.23 28.08
N VAL A 283 -10.37 2.63 27.40
CA VAL A 283 -10.35 2.51 25.93
C VAL A 283 -10.35 3.89 25.29
N GLY A 284 -11.17 4.81 25.81
CA GLY A 284 -11.24 6.20 25.36
C GLY A 284 -9.91 6.96 25.43
N ARG A 285 -9.03 6.62 26.38
CA ARG A 285 -7.70 7.25 26.52
C ARG A 285 -6.67 6.73 25.52
N VAL A 286 -6.93 5.59 24.89
CA VAL A 286 -5.98 4.94 23.97
C VAL A 286 -6.47 4.92 22.53
N CYS A 287 -7.75 5.22 22.29
CA CYS A 287 -8.34 5.27 20.96
C CYS A 287 -8.59 6.71 20.50
N GLN A 288 -8.70 6.89 19.20
CA GLN A 288 -8.91 8.22 18.61
C GLN A 288 -10.38 8.68 18.68
N SER A 289 -11.33 7.74 18.64
CA SER A 289 -12.76 8.04 18.72
C SER A 289 -13.53 6.92 19.41
N ILE A 290 -13.97 7.17 20.64
CA ILE A 290 -14.78 6.21 21.40
C ILE A 290 -16.20 6.05 20.87
N ALA A 291 -16.73 7.10 20.22
CA ALA A 291 -18.09 7.10 19.68
C ALA A 291 -18.29 6.01 18.61
N LYS A 292 -17.28 5.79 17.77
CA LYS A 292 -17.29 4.73 16.74
C LYS A 292 -17.18 3.33 17.33
N LEU A 293 -16.56 3.19 18.50
CA LEU A 293 -16.28 1.91 19.15
C LEU A 293 -17.45 1.39 19.97
N ARG A 294 -18.16 2.29 20.66
CA ARG A 294 -19.26 1.98 21.59
C ARG A 294 -20.25 0.93 21.09
N PRO A 295 -20.70 0.94 19.82
CA PRO A 295 -21.64 -0.07 19.31
C PRO A 295 -21.04 -1.48 19.18
N PHE A 296 -19.71 -1.62 19.12
CA PHE A 296 -19.06 -2.86 18.74
C PHE A 296 -18.32 -3.56 19.90
N ILE A 297 -18.26 -2.97 21.10
CA ILE A 297 -17.45 -3.50 22.21
C ILE A 297 -18.21 -3.64 23.52
N ILE A 298 -17.80 -4.62 24.33
CA ILE A 298 -18.07 -4.72 25.76
C ILE A 298 -16.80 -4.32 26.52
N ALA A 299 -16.96 -3.58 27.61
CA ALA A 299 -15.89 -3.23 28.54
C ALA A 299 -16.40 -3.35 29.98
N GLU A 300 -15.52 -3.24 30.98
CA GLU A 300 -15.98 -3.20 32.37
C GLU A 300 -16.94 -2.01 32.56
N GLY A 301 -18.15 -2.29 33.05
CA GLY A 301 -19.21 -1.29 33.23
C GLY A 301 -19.88 -0.79 31.95
N TRP A 302 -19.61 -1.40 30.78
CA TRP A 302 -20.21 -1.00 29.50
C TRP A 302 -20.65 -2.20 28.65
N SER A 303 -21.87 -2.12 28.13
CA SER A 303 -22.40 -3.01 27.09
C SER A 303 -23.17 -2.16 26.08
N PRO A 304 -23.09 -2.47 24.76
CA PRO A 304 -23.80 -1.69 23.75
C PRO A 304 -25.32 -1.88 23.77
N GLY A 305 -25.83 -2.92 24.45
CA GLY A 305 -27.23 -3.31 24.35
C GLY A 305 -27.64 -3.48 22.88
N ALA A 306 -28.77 -2.87 22.48
CA ALA A 306 -29.26 -2.93 21.10
C ALA A 306 -28.54 -2.00 20.11
N LEU A 307 -27.48 -1.27 20.50
CA LEU A 307 -26.83 -0.28 19.63
C LEU A 307 -26.25 -0.89 18.35
N THR A 308 -25.70 -2.11 18.42
CA THR A 308 -25.11 -2.85 17.29
C THR A 308 -26.12 -3.08 16.15
N ASP A 309 -27.37 -3.35 16.54
CA ASP A 309 -28.43 -3.81 15.63
C ASP A 309 -29.36 -2.68 15.18
N LYS A 310 -29.13 -1.44 15.62
CA LYS A 310 -29.95 -0.30 15.17
C LYS A 310 -29.82 -0.11 13.66
N ALA A 311 -30.97 -0.04 12.98
CA ALA A 311 -31.04 0.16 11.53
C ALA A 311 -30.25 1.40 11.05
N GLY A 312 -30.33 2.52 11.78
CA GLY A 312 -29.62 3.77 11.47
C GLY A 312 -28.16 3.83 11.95
N LEU A 313 -27.55 2.72 12.39
CA LEU A 313 -26.15 2.73 12.87
C LEU A 313 -25.17 3.18 11.79
N ARG A 314 -25.39 2.74 10.54
CA ARG A 314 -24.59 3.11 9.38
C ARG A 314 -24.54 4.62 9.22
N ASP A 315 -25.70 5.26 9.14
CA ASP A 315 -25.79 6.69 8.87
C ASP A 315 -25.23 7.50 10.03
N LYS A 316 -25.50 7.09 11.28
CA LYS A 316 -24.95 7.76 12.46
C LYS A 316 -23.41 7.79 12.47
N ILE A 317 -22.76 6.72 11.99
CA ILE A 317 -21.29 6.68 11.93
C ILE A 317 -20.79 7.40 10.67
N ALA A 318 -21.47 7.26 9.52
CA ALA A 318 -21.08 7.90 8.26
C ALA A 318 -21.07 9.44 8.38
N HIS A 319 -22.13 10.04 8.94
CA HIS A 319 -22.23 11.51 9.10
C HIS A 319 -21.20 12.07 10.08
N SER A 320 -20.70 11.26 11.03
CA SER A 320 -19.60 11.68 11.93
C SER A 320 -18.23 11.74 11.26
N CYS A 321 -18.13 11.29 9.99
CA CYS A 321 -16.88 11.19 9.24
C CYS A 321 -16.79 12.15 8.05
N GLU A 322 -17.75 13.06 7.87
CA GLU A 322 -17.65 14.08 6.82
C GLU A 322 -16.42 14.94 7.08
N GLN A 323 -15.41 14.76 6.23
CA GLN A 323 -14.28 15.66 6.16
C GLN A 323 -14.81 16.97 5.59
N LEU A 324 -14.83 18.02 6.41
CA LEU A 324 -15.16 19.37 5.96
C LEU A 324 -14.32 19.69 4.72
N SER A 325 -14.99 20.00 3.61
CA SER A 325 -14.34 20.54 2.42
C SER A 325 -13.61 21.82 2.83
N LEU A 326 -12.31 21.89 2.56
CA LEU A 326 -11.53 23.14 2.64
C LEU A 326 -11.60 23.91 1.31
N PHE A 327 -12.74 23.83 0.64
CA PHE A 327 -13.12 24.60 -0.54
C PHE A 327 -14.60 24.92 -0.47
#